data_AF-A0A4R1ULD6-F1
#
_entry.id   AF-A0A4R1ULD6-F1
#
_cell.length_a   1.000
_cell.length_b   1.000
_cell.length_c   1.000
_cell.angle_alpha   90.00
_cell.angle_beta   90.00
_cell.angle_gamma   90.00
#
_symmetry.space_group_name_H-M   'P 1'
#
loop_
_entity.id
_entity.type
_entity.pdbx_description
1 polymer ?
#
loop_
_entity_poly.entity_id
_entity_poly.type
_entity_poly.pdbx_seq_one_letter_code
_entity_poly.pdbx_strand_id
1 'polypeptide(L)' 'MTDRMFLLLERYQKLDAQLRRAQGSVRRNLLEIVTLERRKLRIRARLARLFVPPAAVAPSL' A
#
# COMPACT_ATOMS: atom_id res chain seq x y z
N MET A 1 9.08 15.42 4.64
CA MET A 1 8.77 14.00 4.33
C MET A 1 10.05 13.20 4.46
N THR A 2 10.07 12.06 5.14
CA THR A 2 11.28 11.22 5.27
C THR A 2 11.50 10.36 4.03
N ASP A 3 12.76 10.03 3.69
CA ASP A 3 13.09 9.16 2.55
C ASP A 3 12.33 7.83 2.57
N ARG A 4 12.11 7.30 3.79
CA ARG A 4 11.32 6.10 4.02
C ARG A 4 9.86 6.24 3.58
N MET A 5 9.24 7.40 3.80
CA MET A 5 7.87 7.66 3.37
C MET A 5 7.79 7.78 1.85
N PHE A 6 8.76 8.45 1.23
CA PHE A 6 8.85 8.55 -0.23
C PHE A 6 8.97 7.17 -0.89
N LEU A 7 9.88 6.32 -0.40
CA LEU A 7 10.04 4.94 -0.89
C LEU A 7 8.76 4.09 -0.72
N LEU A 8 8.00 4.30 0.36
CA LEU A 8 6.73 3.60 0.56
C LEU A 8 5.64 4.07 -0.41
N LEU A 9 5.56 5.38 -0.67
CA LEU A 9 4.64 5.95 -1.65
C LEU A 9 4.97 5.48 -3.06
N GLU A 10 6.25 5.47 -3.44
CA GLU A 10 6.70 4.98 -4.74
C GLU A 10 6.34 3.50 -4.93
N ARG A 11 6.60 2.66 -3.92
CA ARG A 11 6.20 1.23 -3.96
C ARG A 11 4.69 1.06 -4.04
N TYR A 12 3.92 1.90 -3.36
CA TYR A 12 2.46 1.88 -3.43
C TYR A 12 1.96 2.20 -4.85
N GLN A 13 2.50 3.25 -5.48
CA GLN A 13 2.15 3.64 -6.85
C GLN A 13 2.53 2.55 -7.88
N LYS A 14 3.72 1.94 -7.73
CA LYS A 14 4.16 0.83 -8.57
C LYS A 14 3.22 -0.38 -8.49
N LEU A 15 2.75 -0.73 -7.28
CA LEU A 15 1.75 -1.79 -7.11
C LEU A 15 0.40 -1.44 -7.75
N ASP A 16 -0.02 -0.17 -7.70
CA ASP A 16 -1.26 0.26 -8.35
C ASP A 16 -1.17 0.09 -9.87
N ALA A 17 -0.05 0.47 -10.48
CA ALA A 17 0.19 0.27 -11.91
C ALA A 17 0.20 -1.21 -12.30
N GLN A 18 0.84 -2.07 -11.49
CA GLN A 18 0.82 -3.52 -11.69
C GLN A 18 -0.59 -4.10 -11.61
N LEU A 19 -1.38 -3.66 -10.63
CA LEU A 19 -2.75 -4.11 -10.46
C LEU A 19 -3.63 -3.73 -11.66
N ARG A 20 -3.51 -2.48 -12.14
CA ARG A 20 -4.23 -2.02 -13.34
C ARG A 20 -3.86 -2.84 -14.58
N ARG A 21 -2.57 -3.16 -14.76
CA ARG A 21 -2.10 -4.02 -15.86
C ARG A 21 -2.64 -5.44 -15.75
N ALA A 22 -2.61 -6.04 -14.56
CA ALA A 22 -3.13 -7.39 -14.33
C ALA A 22 -4.65 -7.47 -14.56
N GLN A 23 -5.40 -6.45 -14.15
CA GLN A 23 -6.84 -6.35 -14.38
C GLN A 23 -7.19 -6.06 -15.85
N GLY A 24 -6.35 -5.31 -16.57
CA GLY A 24 -6.50 -5.03 -17.99
C GLY A 24 -6.06 -6.17 -18.92
N SER A 25 -5.38 -7.19 -18.40
CA SER A 25 -4.90 -8.33 -19.19
C SER A 25 -6.06 -9.19 -19.71
N VAL A 26 -5.94 -9.65 -20.97
CA VAL A 26 -6.86 -10.63 -21.58
C VAL A 26 -6.84 -11.96 -20.80
N ARG A 27 -5.68 -12.33 -20.23
CA ARG A 27 -5.53 -13.48 -19.35
C ARG A 27 -5.44 -13.02 -17.90
N ARG A 28 -6.57 -12.63 -17.31
CA ARG A 28 -6.61 -12.25 -15.89
C ARG A 28 -6.27 -13.44 -15.02
N ASN A 29 -5.19 -13.31 -14.25
CA ASN A 29 -4.87 -14.24 -13.18
C ASN A 29 -5.40 -13.69 -11.84
N LEU A 30 -6.50 -14.28 -11.36
CA LEU A 30 -7.15 -13.83 -10.12
C LEU A 30 -6.23 -13.96 -8.89
N LEU A 31 -5.39 -15.00 -8.83
CA LEU A 31 -4.45 -15.18 -7.72
C LEU A 31 -3.37 -14.09 -7.70
N GLU A 32 -2.90 -13.67 -8.87
CA GLU A 32 -1.97 -12.56 -9.01
C GLU A 32 -2.61 -11.25 -8.55
N ILE A 33 -3.82 -10.96 -9.00
CA ILE A 33 -4.60 -9.76 -8.63
C ILE A 33 -4.77 -9.70 -7.10
N VAL A 34 -5.27 -10.77 -6.48
CA VAL A 34 -5.46 -10.84 -5.02
C VAL A 34 -4.13 -10.68 -4.28
N THR A 35 -3.04 -11.23 -4.81
CA THR A 35 -1.70 -11.07 -4.22
C THR A 35 -1.22 -9.62 -4.27
N LEU A 36 -1.43 -8.94 -5.39
CA LEU A 36 -1.10 -7.52 -5.56
C LEU A 36 -1.95 -6.63 -4.65
N GLU A 37 -3.25 -6.90 -4.53
CA GLU A 37 -4.16 -6.19 -3.61
C GLU A 37 -3.72 -6.33 -2.15
N ARG A 38 -3.40 -7.56 -1.71
CA ARG A 38 -2.88 -7.80 -0.35
C ARG A 38 -1.58 -7.04 -0.10
N ARG A 39 -0.66 -7.03 -1.06
CA ARG A 39 0.59 -6.25 -0.95
C ARG A 39 0.30 -4.74 -0.85
N LYS A 40 -0.60 -4.23 -1.68
CA LYS A 40 -1.01 -2.82 -1.69
C LYS A 40 -1.64 -2.39 -0.35
N LEU A 41 -2.52 -3.23 0.22
CA LEU A 41 -3.12 -2.99 1.53
C LEU A 41 -2.08 -2.93 2.66
N ARG A 42 -1.07 -3.81 2.65
CA ARG A 42 0.02 -3.78 3.65
C ARG A 42 0.83 -2.48 3.58
N ILE A 43 1.11 -1.99 2.38
CA ILE A 43 1.82 -0.71 2.22
C ILE A 43 0.93 0.46 2.65
N ARG A 44 -0.36 0.45 2.31
CA ARG A 44 -1.32 1.47 2.77
C ARG A 44 -1.39 1.53 4.31
N ALA A 45 -1.44 0.38 4.97
CA ALA A 45 -1.42 0.31 6.43
C ALA A 45 -0.12 0.86 7.03
N ARG A 46 1.03 0.57 6.42
CA ARG A 46 2.33 1.15 6.82
C ARG A 46 2.37 2.66 6.63
N LEU A 47 1.86 3.17 5.50
CA LEU A 47 1.74 4.60 5.25
C LEU A 47 0.82 5.26 6.28
N ALA A 48 -0.34 4.69 6.57
CA ALA A 48 -1.26 5.22 7.58
C ALA A 48 -0.58 5.38 8.94
N ARG A 49 0.23 4.41 9.37
CA ARG A 49 1.02 4.51 10.61
C ARG A 49 2.08 5.60 10.61
N LEU A 50 2.56 6.02 9.44
CA LEU A 50 3.50 7.14 9.31
C LEU A 50 2.80 8.50 9.30
N PHE A 51 1.53 8.55 8.89
CA PHE A 51 0.73 9.77 8.87
C PHE A 51 -0.05 10.02 10.17
N VAL A 52 -0.27 8.99 10.99
CA VAL A 52 -0.83 9.16 12.34
C VAL A 52 0.28 9.67 13.27
N PRO A 53 0.13 10.88 13.87
CA PRO A 53 1.08 11.34 14.87
C PRO A 53 1.09 10.39 16.06
N PRO A 54 2.25 10.11 16.69
CA PRO A 54 2.34 9.21 17.84
C PRO A 54 1.48 9.64 19.05
N ALA A 55 0.97 10.87 19.07
CA ALA A 55 0.10 11.41 20.11
C ALA A 55 -1.35 10.90 20.09
N ALA A 56 -1.82 10.28 18.99
CA ALA A 56 -3.20 9.76 18.91
C ALA A 56 -3.40 8.40 19.59
N VAL A 57 -2.35 7.83 20.20
CA VAL A 57 -2.37 6.58 20.98
C VAL A 57 -1.88 6.85 22.40
N ALA A 58 -2.30 7.97 22.99
CA ALA A 58 -2.27 8.08 24.45
C ALA A 58 -3.49 7.31 24.98
N PRO A 59 -3.31 6.19 25.70
CA PRO A 59 -4.40 5.65 26.48
C PRO A 59 -4.76 6.71 27.53
N SER A 60 -5.98 7.20 27.48
CA SER A 60 -6.57 7.94 28.60
C SER A 60 -6.43 7.06 29.84
N LEU A 61 -5.55 7.45 30.75
CA LEU A 61 -5.47 6.91 32.11
C LEU A 61 -6.66 7.42 32.93
#